data_AF-A0A7S0W4M3-F1
#
_entry.id   AF-A0A7S0W4M3-F1
#
_cell.length_a   1.000
_cell.length_b   1.000
_cell.length_c   1.000
_cell.angle_alpha   90.00
_cell.angle_beta   90.00
_cell.angle_gamma   90.00
#
_symmetry.space_group_name_H-M   'P 1'
#
loop_
_entity.id
_entity.type
_entity.pdbx_description
1 polymer ?
#
loop_
_entity_poly.entity_id
_entity_poly.type
_entity_poly.pdbx_seq_one_letter_code
_entity_poly.pdbx_strand_id
1 'polypeptide(L)'
;RRLDSARMADEEKGMMDKVTGAFSSENLDKVKEQFEKPPFDKLVAEFVGTFLLVLTVACNSMGGLASFSALSIASILMLGVYMFGPVSGAHFNPAVTCSVVLAGKLDWALGAVYVVVQCIAGILAALCGALLYGGALPFGPLEGGAFAWWQCLAVELLYTFMLCLVVLCTACVKEPNQYFGLAIGFVIMAGGNAAGWVSGAAFNPAVALGLDCGSFTTGWGWCLPYVVVQCIAAVLATYTFGYLRPGEVEGSEALEVDTPRKLVAEAIGTFFLVITIGLNVLEGPMNAAAGLSIAAALMVMIYALAPVSGAHFNPAVTLAIFVRGKIEAA
;
A
#
# COMPACT_ATOMS: atom_id res chain seq x y z
N ARG A 1 53.09 -0.04 -38.56
CA ARG A 1 53.23 -1.52 -38.56
C ARG A 1 53.51 -2.10 -37.17
N ARG A 2 54.67 -1.87 -36.53
CA ARG A 2 54.93 -2.42 -35.17
C ARG A 2 54.13 -1.75 -34.03
N LEU A 3 53.79 -0.47 -34.18
CA LEU A 3 52.96 0.28 -33.21
C LEU A 3 51.48 -0.10 -33.32
N ASP A 4 50.98 -0.34 -34.54
CA ASP A 4 49.59 -0.75 -34.77
C ASP A 4 49.32 -2.17 -34.22
N SER A 5 50.29 -3.08 -34.35
CA SER A 5 50.17 -4.44 -33.81
C SER A 5 50.15 -4.50 -32.28
N ALA A 6 50.87 -3.59 -31.59
CA ALA A 6 50.85 -3.52 -30.13
C ALA A 6 49.52 -2.97 -29.61
N ARG A 7 48.97 -1.96 -30.29
CA ARG A 7 47.67 -1.38 -29.95
C ARG A 7 46.51 -2.35 -30.18
N MET A 8 46.54 -3.12 -31.27
CA MET A 8 45.52 -4.15 -31.50
C MET A 8 45.59 -5.27 -30.47
N ALA A 9 46.79 -5.65 -30.02
CA ALA A 9 46.94 -6.64 -28.96
C ALA A 9 46.38 -6.17 -27.60
N ASP A 10 46.52 -4.89 -27.26
CA ASP A 10 45.93 -4.31 -26.04
C ASP A 10 44.41 -4.19 -26.13
N GLU A 11 43.86 -3.83 -27.29
CA GLU A 11 42.41 -3.79 -27.52
C GLU A 11 41.79 -5.20 -27.44
N GLU A 12 42.46 -6.21 -28.01
CA GLU A 12 42.04 -7.61 -27.96
C GLU A 12 42.11 -8.18 -26.54
N LYS A 13 43.16 -7.84 -25.79
CA LYS A 13 43.31 -8.23 -24.38
C LYS A 13 42.25 -7.58 -23.49
N GLY A 14 41.99 -6.29 -23.65
CA GLY A 14 40.92 -5.60 -22.91
C GLY A 14 39.52 -6.13 -23.23
N MET A 15 39.29 -6.60 -24.45
CA MET A 15 38.04 -7.26 -24.83
C MET A 15 37.94 -8.66 -24.21
N MET A 16 39.01 -9.45 -24.25
CA MET A 16 39.08 -10.75 -23.59
C MET A 16 38.87 -10.63 -22.08
N ASP A 17 39.52 -9.69 -21.40
CA ASP A 17 39.38 -9.48 -19.95
C ASP A 17 37.92 -9.13 -19.58
N LYS A 18 37.23 -8.33 -20.40
CA LYS A 18 35.80 -8.02 -20.21
C LYS A 18 34.90 -9.23 -20.41
N VAL A 19 35.15 -10.03 -21.45
CA VAL A 19 34.39 -11.26 -21.71
C VAL A 19 34.61 -12.28 -20.60
N THR A 20 35.86 -12.48 -20.17
CA THR A 20 36.21 -13.42 -19.10
C THR A 20 35.64 -12.97 -17.75
N GLY A 21 35.62 -11.66 -17.49
CA GLY A 21 34.96 -11.08 -16.32
C GLY A 21 33.44 -11.26 -16.34
N ALA A 22 32.78 -11.14 -17.50
CA ALA A 22 31.34 -11.37 -17.64
C ALA A 22 30.94 -12.84 -17.35
N PHE A 23 31.83 -13.80 -17.63
CA PHE A 23 31.65 -15.22 -17.32
C PHE A 23 32.34 -15.65 -16.01
N SER A 24 32.70 -14.70 -15.14
CA SER A 24 33.22 -15.04 -13.81
C SER A 24 32.17 -15.82 -13.02
N SER A 25 32.61 -16.73 -12.16
CA SER A 25 31.70 -17.50 -11.29
C SER A 25 30.81 -16.57 -10.47
N GLU A 26 31.34 -15.45 -9.99
CA GLU A 26 30.58 -14.45 -9.23
C GLU A 26 29.44 -13.81 -10.06
N ASN A 27 29.67 -13.51 -11.33
CA ASN A 27 28.62 -12.94 -12.19
C ASN A 27 27.60 -14.00 -12.62
N LEU A 28 28.04 -15.24 -12.85
CA LEU A 28 27.14 -16.36 -13.11
C LEU A 28 26.29 -16.73 -11.90
N ASP A 29 26.82 -16.59 -10.69
CA ASP A 29 26.09 -16.86 -9.45
C ASP A 29 25.07 -15.75 -9.16
N LYS A 30 25.39 -14.47 -9.43
CA LYS A 30 24.41 -13.36 -9.41
C LYS A 30 23.27 -13.57 -10.40
N VAL A 31 23.58 -14.05 -11.61
CA VAL A 31 22.58 -14.39 -12.62
C VAL A 31 21.74 -15.59 -12.17
N LYS A 32 22.34 -16.62 -11.56
CA LYS A 32 21.59 -17.76 -11.01
C LYS A 32 20.71 -17.39 -9.82
N GLU A 33 21.16 -16.48 -8.94
CA GLU A 33 20.33 -15.90 -7.87
C GLU A 33 19.11 -15.15 -8.45
N GLN A 34 19.27 -14.42 -9.55
CA GLN A 34 18.14 -13.79 -10.27
C GLN A 34 17.15 -14.80 -10.86
N PHE A 35 17.58 -16.03 -11.15
CA PHE A 35 16.73 -17.12 -11.67
C PHE A 35 16.41 -18.19 -10.62
N GLU A 36 16.75 -17.95 -9.35
CA GLU A 36 16.40 -18.84 -8.26
C GLU A 36 14.89 -18.77 -8.02
N LYS A 37 14.25 -19.92 -7.78
CA LYS A 37 12.80 -19.98 -7.60
C LYS A 37 12.37 -18.95 -6.56
N PRO A 38 11.25 -18.22 -6.77
CA PRO A 38 10.77 -17.28 -5.78
C PRO A 38 10.65 -18.01 -4.43
N PRO A 39 11.22 -17.46 -3.35
CA PRO A 39 11.37 -18.17 -2.09
C PRO A 39 9.99 -18.58 -1.57
N PHE A 40 9.78 -19.90 -1.47
CA PHE A 40 8.48 -20.50 -1.17
C PHE A 40 7.87 -19.95 0.11
N ASP A 41 8.69 -19.70 1.13
CA ASP A 41 8.26 -19.14 2.42
C ASP A 41 7.59 -17.77 2.27
N LYS A 42 8.10 -16.92 1.36
CA LYS A 42 7.51 -15.62 1.08
C LYS A 42 6.14 -15.75 0.43
N LEU A 43 6.00 -16.71 -0.49
CA LEU A 43 4.73 -16.96 -1.17
C LEU A 43 3.67 -17.53 -0.22
N VAL A 44 4.07 -18.43 0.69
CA VAL A 44 3.17 -18.94 1.74
C VAL A 44 2.73 -17.81 2.67
N ALA A 45 3.65 -16.93 3.08
CA ALA A 45 3.33 -15.78 3.91
C ALA A 45 2.32 -14.83 3.23
N GLU A 46 2.54 -14.46 1.96
CA GLU A 46 1.60 -13.64 1.20
C GLU A 46 0.24 -14.32 1.03
N PHE A 47 0.23 -15.63 0.73
CA PHE A 47 -1.00 -16.39 0.60
C PHE A 47 -1.80 -16.40 1.89
N VAL A 48 -1.19 -16.79 3.01
CA VAL A 48 -1.87 -16.93 4.31
C VAL A 48 -2.35 -15.57 4.81
N GLY A 49 -1.52 -14.53 4.71
CA GLY A 49 -1.91 -13.19 5.14
C GLY A 49 -3.05 -12.60 4.30
N THR A 50 -2.99 -12.70 2.96
CA THR A 50 -4.12 -12.26 2.12
C THR A 50 -5.37 -13.11 2.36
N PHE A 51 -5.23 -14.42 2.56
CA PHE A 51 -6.37 -15.29 2.85
C PHE A 51 -7.08 -14.86 4.13
N LEU A 52 -6.33 -14.65 5.23
CA LEU A 52 -6.90 -14.22 6.51
C LEU A 52 -7.53 -12.82 6.43
N LEU A 53 -6.88 -11.90 5.71
CA LEU A 53 -7.40 -10.56 5.47
C LEU A 53 -8.74 -10.61 4.72
N VAL A 54 -8.78 -11.26 3.57
CA VAL A 54 -9.97 -11.32 2.70
C VAL A 54 -11.08 -12.14 3.34
N LEU A 55 -10.76 -13.21 4.09
CA LEU A 55 -11.75 -13.99 4.84
C LEU A 55 -12.40 -13.12 5.91
N THR A 56 -11.62 -12.29 6.60
CA THR A 56 -12.15 -11.33 7.58
C THR A 56 -13.07 -10.33 6.91
N VAL A 57 -12.72 -9.80 5.74
CA VAL A 57 -13.61 -8.92 4.95
C VAL A 57 -14.91 -9.65 4.61
N ALA A 58 -14.83 -10.85 4.03
CA ALA A 58 -15.99 -11.64 3.61
C ALA A 58 -16.94 -11.96 4.78
N CYS A 59 -16.42 -12.38 5.93
CA CYS A 59 -17.21 -12.65 7.12
C CYS A 59 -17.89 -11.36 7.65
N ASN A 60 -17.21 -10.22 7.62
CA ASN A 60 -17.80 -8.94 8.04
C ASN A 60 -18.88 -8.44 7.09
N SER A 61 -18.74 -8.70 5.78
CA SER A 61 -19.76 -8.36 4.78
C SER A 61 -21.08 -9.12 4.98
N MET A 62 -21.06 -10.25 5.70
CA MET A 62 -22.25 -11.10 5.92
C MET A 62 -22.67 -11.22 7.39
N GLY A 63 -21.81 -10.88 8.34
CA GLY A 63 -22.01 -11.10 9.78
C GLY A 63 -22.95 -10.12 10.49
N GLY A 64 -23.48 -9.10 9.82
CA GLY A 64 -24.52 -8.19 10.34
C GLY A 64 -24.08 -7.17 11.40
N LEU A 65 -22.84 -7.22 11.89
CA LEU A 65 -22.28 -6.26 12.87
C LEU A 65 -21.35 -5.24 12.21
N ALA A 66 -21.91 -4.37 11.36
CA ALA A 66 -21.14 -3.42 10.53
C ALA A 66 -20.24 -2.45 11.33
N SER A 67 -20.62 -2.09 12.57
CA SER A 67 -19.95 -1.04 13.35
C SER A 67 -18.49 -1.33 13.73
N PHE A 68 -18.07 -2.60 13.70
CA PHE A 68 -16.68 -3.00 14.03
C PHE A 68 -15.96 -3.70 12.88
N SER A 69 -16.55 -3.70 11.68
CA SER A 69 -15.95 -4.33 10.50
C SER A 69 -14.58 -3.75 10.20
N ALA A 70 -14.47 -2.42 10.10
CA ALA A 70 -13.20 -1.74 9.83
C ALA A 70 -12.13 -2.05 10.89
N LEU A 71 -12.50 -2.15 12.17
CA LEU A 71 -11.57 -2.46 13.25
C LEU A 71 -11.04 -3.89 13.16
N SER A 72 -11.89 -4.87 12.88
CA SER A 72 -11.47 -6.27 12.76
C SER A 72 -10.57 -6.48 11.52
N ILE A 73 -10.90 -5.85 10.39
CA ILE A 73 -10.09 -5.90 9.16
C ILE A 73 -8.73 -5.19 9.38
N ALA A 74 -8.73 -4.02 10.02
CA ALA A 74 -7.51 -3.32 10.41
C ALA A 74 -6.64 -4.17 11.36
N SER A 75 -7.25 -4.86 12.31
CA SER A 75 -6.56 -5.70 13.29
C SER A 75 -5.90 -6.92 12.65
N ILE A 76 -6.60 -7.63 11.77
CA ILE A 76 -6.00 -8.79 11.09
C ILE A 76 -4.89 -8.37 10.12
N LEU A 77 -5.03 -7.22 9.45
CA LEU A 77 -3.96 -6.66 8.62
C LEU A 77 -2.73 -6.33 9.47
N MET A 78 -2.92 -5.63 10.60
CA MET A 78 -1.85 -5.29 11.54
C MET A 78 -1.13 -6.54 12.06
N LEU A 79 -1.89 -7.56 12.51
CA LEU A 79 -1.32 -8.83 12.99
C LEU A 79 -0.53 -9.53 11.89
N GLY A 80 -1.09 -9.62 10.68
CA GLY A 80 -0.41 -10.19 9.53
C GLY A 80 0.90 -9.47 9.21
N VAL A 81 0.90 -8.14 9.24
CA VAL A 81 2.11 -7.32 8.99
C VAL A 81 3.20 -7.60 10.03
N TYR A 82 2.86 -7.71 11.32
CA TYR A 82 3.85 -8.06 12.34
C TYR A 82 4.33 -9.52 12.24
N MET A 83 3.44 -10.45 11.88
CA MET A 83 3.79 -11.87 11.78
C MET A 83 4.65 -12.19 10.57
N PHE A 84 4.28 -11.64 9.40
CA PHE A 84 4.84 -12.04 8.12
C PHE A 84 5.72 -10.95 7.48
N GLY A 85 5.76 -9.74 8.05
CA GLY A 85 6.65 -8.66 7.60
C GLY A 85 8.11 -9.12 7.51
N PRO A 86 8.66 -9.79 8.54
CA PRO A 86 10.02 -10.35 8.49
C PRO A 86 10.23 -11.46 7.44
N VAL A 87 9.16 -12.04 6.89
CA VAL A 87 9.23 -13.15 5.92
C VAL A 87 9.08 -12.62 4.49
N SER A 88 7.93 -12.02 4.17
CA SER A 88 7.58 -11.60 2.80
C SER A 88 7.58 -10.08 2.59
N GLY A 89 7.62 -9.28 3.66
CA GLY A 89 7.25 -7.87 3.63
C GLY A 89 5.75 -7.63 3.88
N ALA A 90 4.94 -8.69 3.95
CA ALA A 90 3.51 -8.68 4.28
C ALA A 90 2.69 -7.66 3.47
N HIS A 91 2.76 -7.74 2.14
CA HIS A 91 2.06 -6.79 1.28
C HIS A 91 0.55 -7.04 1.29
N PHE A 92 0.17 -8.31 1.13
CA PHE A 92 -1.20 -8.84 1.10
C PHE A 92 -2.18 -8.15 0.14
N ASN A 93 -1.65 -7.34 -0.75
CA ASN A 93 -2.40 -6.40 -1.57
C ASN A 93 -1.61 -6.14 -2.86
N PRO A 94 -2.21 -6.40 -4.04
CA PRO A 94 -1.54 -6.15 -5.31
C PRO A 94 -1.17 -4.68 -5.56
N ALA A 95 -1.96 -3.72 -5.06
CA ALA A 95 -1.64 -2.29 -5.17
C ALA A 95 -0.44 -1.92 -4.30
N VAL A 96 -0.37 -2.45 -3.08
CA VAL A 96 0.81 -2.28 -2.21
C VAL A 96 2.04 -2.91 -2.87
N THR A 97 1.93 -4.14 -3.37
CA THR A 97 3.01 -4.81 -4.09
C THR A 97 3.50 -4.00 -5.28
N CYS A 98 2.56 -3.45 -6.08
CA CYS A 98 2.88 -2.56 -7.19
C CYS A 98 3.67 -1.34 -6.72
N SER A 99 3.23 -0.66 -5.65
CA SER A 99 3.94 0.52 -5.12
C SER A 99 5.35 0.20 -4.60
N VAL A 100 5.53 -0.94 -3.93
CA VAL A 100 6.84 -1.38 -3.40
C VAL A 100 7.80 -1.73 -4.54
N VAL A 101 7.32 -2.40 -5.58
CA VAL A 101 8.10 -2.70 -6.80
C VAL A 101 8.47 -1.40 -7.54
N LEU A 102 7.52 -0.49 -7.74
CA LEU A 102 7.76 0.81 -8.38
C LEU A 102 8.74 1.69 -7.60
N ALA A 103 8.76 1.56 -6.27
CA ALA A 103 9.72 2.24 -5.40
C ALA A 103 11.12 1.60 -5.40
N GLY A 104 11.33 0.52 -6.16
CA GLY A 104 12.60 -0.22 -6.22
C GLY A 104 12.87 -1.08 -4.99
N LYS A 105 11.86 -1.38 -4.17
CA LYS A 105 12.02 -2.07 -2.88
C LYS A 105 11.71 -3.58 -2.96
N LEU A 106 11.23 -4.04 -4.11
CA LEU A 106 11.00 -5.44 -4.43
C LEU A 106 11.29 -5.67 -5.92
N ASP A 107 11.88 -6.82 -6.24
CA ASP A 107 12.06 -7.25 -7.63
C ASP A 107 10.73 -7.41 -8.38
N TRP A 108 10.73 -7.07 -9.67
CA TRP A 108 9.55 -7.11 -10.53
C TRP A 108 8.98 -8.50 -10.72
N ALA A 109 9.82 -9.52 -10.90
CA ALA A 109 9.36 -10.89 -11.11
C ALA A 109 8.74 -11.45 -9.83
N LEU A 110 9.38 -11.24 -8.68
CA LEU A 110 8.81 -11.63 -7.39
C LEU A 110 7.50 -10.88 -7.10
N GLY A 111 7.45 -9.58 -7.40
CA GLY A 111 6.25 -8.77 -7.26
C GLY A 111 5.09 -9.28 -8.12
N ALA A 112 5.33 -9.68 -9.37
CA ALA A 112 4.31 -10.29 -10.22
C ALA A 112 3.78 -11.61 -9.63
N VAL A 113 4.66 -12.44 -9.07
CA VAL A 113 4.25 -13.70 -8.40
C VAL A 113 3.45 -13.41 -7.14
N TYR A 114 3.82 -12.40 -6.34
CA TYR A 114 3.04 -11.96 -5.17
C TYR A 114 1.62 -11.58 -5.57
N VAL A 115 1.44 -10.78 -6.62
CA VAL A 115 0.11 -10.38 -7.11
C VAL A 115 -0.75 -11.60 -7.45
N VAL A 116 -0.20 -12.58 -8.16
CA VAL A 116 -0.92 -13.82 -8.51
C VAL A 116 -1.32 -14.59 -7.26
N VAL A 117 -0.39 -14.78 -6.32
CA VAL A 117 -0.63 -15.50 -5.07
C VAL A 117 -1.69 -14.81 -4.21
N GLN A 118 -1.63 -13.49 -4.08
CA GLN A 118 -2.60 -12.68 -3.34
C GLN A 118 -4.00 -12.80 -3.97
N CYS A 119 -4.12 -12.74 -5.31
CA CYS A 119 -5.39 -12.90 -6.00
C CYS A 119 -6.00 -14.30 -5.77
N ILE A 120 -5.19 -15.37 -5.86
CA ILE A 120 -5.66 -16.74 -5.58
C ILE A 120 -6.12 -16.85 -4.13
N ALA A 121 -5.33 -16.34 -3.17
CA ALA A 121 -5.70 -16.33 -1.76
C ALA A 121 -7.01 -15.58 -1.50
N GLY A 122 -7.20 -14.41 -2.13
CA GLY A 122 -8.42 -13.62 -2.01
C GLY A 122 -9.66 -14.32 -2.54
N ILE A 123 -9.57 -14.97 -3.70
CA ILE A 123 -10.67 -15.76 -4.26
C ILE A 123 -11.04 -16.91 -3.32
N LEU A 124 -10.05 -17.70 -2.86
CA LEU A 124 -10.31 -18.83 -1.96
C LEU A 124 -10.88 -18.39 -0.62
N ALA A 125 -10.42 -17.27 -0.07
CA ALA A 125 -10.92 -16.70 1.18
C ALA A 125 -12.37 -16.20 1.06
N ALA A 126 -12.70 -15.50 -0.03
CA ALA A 126 -14.06 -15.04 -0.28
C ALA A 126 -15.03 -16.22 -0.48
N LEU A 127 -14.63 -17.25 -1.24
CA LEU A 127 -15.42 -18.47 -1.38
C LEU A 127 -15.60 -19.20 -0.04
N CYS A 128 -14.55 -19.26 0.79
CA CYS A 128 -14.64 -19.81 2.14
C CYS A 128 -15.65 -19.02 3.00
N GLY A 129 -15.58 -17.68 2.97
CA GLY A 129 -16.56 -16.82 3.63
C GLY A 129 -17.99 -17.12 3.16
N ALA A 130 -18.24 -17.09 1.85
CA ALA A 130 -19.53 -17.42 1.24
C ALA A 130 -20.08 -18.77 1.70
N LEU A 131 -19.23 -19.81 1.76
CA LEU A 131 -19.60 -21.14 2.24
C LEU A 131 -19.99 -21.14 3.74
N LEU A 132 -19.29 -20.39 4.59
CA LEU A 132 -19.55 -20.34 6.03
C LEU A 132 -20.93 -19.75 6.37
N TYR A 133 -21.42 -18.82 5.55
CA TYR A 133 -22.72 -18.16 5.76
C TYR A 133 -23.82 -18.65 4.81
N GLY A 134 -23.49 -19.55 3.86
CA GLY A 134 -24.44 -20.13 2.93
C GLY A 134 -25.04 -19.14 1.93
N GLY A 135 -24.28 -18.12 1.51
CA GLY A 135 -24.77 -17.05 0.63
C GLY A 135 -23.68 -16.45 -0.26
N ALA A 136 -24.10 -15.74 -1.31
CA ALA A 136 -23.19 -14.97 -2.16
C ALA A 136 -22.77 -13.67 -1.45
N LEU A 137 -21.52 -13.27 -1.67
CA LEU A 137 -20.99 -12.03 -1.10
C LEU A 137 -21.54 -10.82 -1.85
N PRO A 138 -21.90 -9.72 -1.15
CA PRO A 138 -22.25 -8.49 -1.83
C PRO A 138 -20.99 -7.79 -2.33
N PHE A 139 -20.92 -7.54 -3.65
CA PHE A 139 -19.90 -6.70 -4.26
C PHE A 139 -20.44 -6.02 -5.52
N GLY A 140 -19.93 -4.82 -5.82
CA GLY A 140 -20.42 -3.97 -6.90
C GLY A 140 -21.15 -2.73 -6.39
N PRO A 141 -21.77 -1.94 -7.29
CA PRO A 141 -22.43 -0.69 -6.91
C PRO A 141 -23.54 -0.97 -5.90
N LEU A 142 -23.49 -0.25 -4.76
CA LEU A 142 -24.40 -0.43 -3.64
C LEU A 142 -25.86 -0.40 -4.12
N GLU A 143 -26.65 -1.39 -3.69
CA GLU A 143 -28.07 -1.48 -4.01
C GLU A 143 -28.78 -0.15 -3.65
N GLY A 144 -29.57 0.37 -4.58
CA GLY A 144 -30.31 1.62 -4.41
C GLY A 144 -29.66 2.87 -5.00
N GLY A 145 -28.45 2.79 -5.56
CA GLY A 145 -27.85 3.90 -6.32
C GLY A 145 -27.50 5.14 -5.48
N ALA A 146 -27.20 4.95 -4.20
CA ALA A 146 -26.85 6.04 -3.28
C ALA A 146 -25.62 6.85 -3.74
N PHE A 147 -24.70 6.19 -4.45
CA PHE A 147 -23.49 6.79 -5.01
C PHE A 147 -23.30 6.39 -6.47
N ALA A 148 -22.83 7.32 -7.30
CA ALA A 148 -22.42 6.99 -8.66
C ALA A 148 -20.98 6.46 -8.67
N TRP A 149 -20.61 5.78 -9.75
CA TRP A 149 -19.31 5.14 -9.90
C TRP A 149 -18.13 6.04 -9.61
N TRP A 150 -18.15 7.30 -10.06
CA TRP A 150 -17.02 8.19 -9.84
C TRP A 150 -16.80 8.51 -8.36
N GLN A 151 -17.86 8.56 -7.52
CA GLN A 151 -17.70 8.72 -6.08
C GLN A 151 -17.05 7.49 -5.45
N CYS A 152 -17.52 6.28 -5.81
CA CYS A 152 -16.93 5.03 -5.31
C CYS A 152 -15.46 4.92 -5.70
N LEU A 153 -15.16 5.19 -6.97
CA LEU A 153 -13.81 5.13 -7.52
C LEU A 153 -12.89 6.22 -6.95
N ALA A 154 -13.43 7.40 -6.63
CA ALA A 154 -12.66 8.46 -6.00
C ALA A 154 -12.20 8.06 -4.60
N VAL A 155 -13.09 7.53 -3.75
CA VAL A 155 -12.69 7.11 -2.39
C VAL A 155 -11.76 5.90 -2.41
N GLU A 156 -11.93 4.98 -3.36
CA GLU A 156 -11.01 3.86 -3.59
C GLU A 156 -9.61 4.35 -3.98
N LEU A 157 -9.52 5.33 -4.89
CA LEU A 157 -8.25 5.95 -5.26
C LEU A 157 -7.58 6.61 -4.05
N LEU A 158 -8.32 7.41 -3.28
CA LEU A 158 -7.77 8.20 -2.19
C LEU A 158 -7.25 7.32 -1.03
N TYR A 159 -8.03 6.35 -0.56
CA TYR A 159 -7.60 5.52 0.57
C TYR A 159 -6.62 4.42 0.17
N THR A 160 -6.61 3.97 -1.09
CA THR A 160 -5.52 3.11 -1.60
C THR A 160 -4.22 3.90 -1.73
N PHE A 161 -4.30 5.17 -2.14
CA PHE A 161 -3.14 6.07 -2.18
C PHE A 161 -2.59 6.24 -0.76
N MET A 162 -3.46 6.51 0.21
CA MET A 162 -3.09 6.62 1.63
C MET A 162 -2.43 5.35 2.13
N LEU A 163 -2.98 4.17 1.82
CA LEU A 163 -2.42 2.88 2.20
C LEU A 163 -1.01 2.69 1.62
N CYS A 164 -0.85 2.85 0.31
CA CYS A 164 0.44 2.67 -0.35
C CYS A 164 1.47 3.70 0.15
N LEU A 165 1.07 4.97 0.34
CA LEU A 165 1.95 6.01 0.86
C LEU A 165 2.39 5.71 2.31
N VAL A 166 1.48 5.26 3.17
CA VAL A 166 1.79 4.88 4.56
C VAL A 166 2.74 3.68 4.58
N VAL A 167 2.50 2.64 3.76
CA VAL A 167 3.42 1.50 3.64
C VAL A 167 4.82 1.99 3.25
N LEU A 168 4.94 2.76 2.18
CA LEU A 168 6.23 3.27 1.71
C LEU A 168 6.94 4.13 2.76
N CYS A 169 6.22 5.06 3.40
CA CYS A 169 6.77 6.01 4.37
C CYS A 169 7.11 5.41 5.75
N THR A 170 6.58 4.23 6.09
CA THR A 170 6.76 3.63 7.42
C THR A 170 7.54 2.31 7.40
N ALA A 171 7.36 1.49 6.37
CA ALA A 171 7.97 0.16 6.27
C ALA A 171 9.09 0.07 5.22
N CYS A 172 9.05 0.88 4.16
CA CYS A 172 10.01 0.79 3.04
C CYS A 172 11.13 1.85 3.09
N VAL A 173 11.34 2.44 4.25
CA VAL A 173 12.39 3.43 4.51
C VAL A 173 13.63 2.75 5.08
N LYS A 174 14.80 3.39 4.99
CA LYS A 174 16.07 2.84 5.49
C LYS A 174 16.02 2.46 6.98
N GLU A 175 15.34 3.28 7.79
CA GLU A 175 15.21 3.09 9.24
C GLU A 175 13.74 3.06 9.67
N PRO A 176 13.04 1.93 9.49
CA PRO A 176 11.63 1.80 9.87
C PRO A 176 11.49 1.73 11.40
N ASN A 177 10.48 2.41 11.94
CA ASN A 177 10.13 2.33 13.36
C ASN A 177 9.22 1.14 13.65
N GLN A 178 9.09 0.70 14.91
CA GLN A 178 8.31 -0.49 15.26
C GLN A 178 6.78 -0.33 15.12
N TYR A 179 6.28 0.85 14.76
CA TYR A 179 4.85 1.14 14.67
C TYR A 179 4.28 0.97 13.24
N PHE A 180 5.09 0.54 12.26
CA PHE A 180 4.65 0.42 10.86
C PHE A 180 3.41 -0.47 10.72
N GLY A 181 3.33 -1.60 11.45
CA GLY A 181 2.20 -2.52 11.35
C GLY A 181 0.90 -1.89 11.85
N LEU A 182 0.98 -1.12 12.93
CA LEU A 182 -0.14 -0.32 13.45
C LEU A 182 -0.56 0.74 12.44
N ALA A 183 0.41 1.46 11.87
CA ALA A 183 0.14 2.51 10.89
C ALA A 183 -0.56 1.95 9.64
N ILE A 184 -0.06 0.86 9.07
CA ILE A 184 -0.61 0.20 7.88
C ILE A 184 -2.02 -0.34 8.16
N GLY A 185 -2.20 -1.07 9.26
CA GLY A 185 -3.52 -1.61 9.65
C GLY A 185 -4.57 -0.51 9.84
N PHE A 186 -4.22 0.58 10.53
CA PHE A 186 -5.16 1.65 10.85
C PHE A 186 -5.52 2.55 9.65
N VAL A 187 -4.86 2.44 8.50
CA VAL A 187 -5.40 3.02 7.26
C VAL A 187 -6.77 2.41 6.92
N ILE A 188 -6.94 1.11 7.17
CA ILE A 188 -8.23 0.43 6.98
C ILE A 188 -9.27 0.90 8.00
N MET A 189 -8.86 1.24 9.22
CA MET A 189 -9.77 1.84 10.20
C MET A 189 -10.21 3.25 9.77
N ALA A 190 -9.29 4.05 9.24
CA ALA A 190 -9.58 5.37 8.70
C ALA A 190 -10.55 5.28 7.51
N GLY A 191 -10.13 4.63 6.43
CA GLY A 191 -10.89 4.57 5.18
C GLY A 191 -12.06 3.60 5.20
N GLY A 192 -11.96 2.46 5.89
CA GLY A 192 -13.01 1.45 5.91
C GLY A 192 -14.30 1.96 6.55
N ASN A 193 -14.14 2.73 7.62
CA ASN A 193 -15.27 3.36 8.29
C ASN A 193 -15.74 4.64 7.57
N ALA A 194 -14.81 5.45 7.05
CA ALA A 194 -15.15 6.70 6.37
C ALA A 194 -15.79 6.47 4.98
N ALA A 195 -15.29 5.52 4.20
CA ALA A 195 -15.66 5.30 2.80
C ALA A 195 -16.33 3.95 2.53
N GLY A 196 -16.49 3.08 3.53
CA GLY A 196 -17.16 1.79 3.40
C GLY A 196 -18.61 1.94 2.93
N TRP A 197 -19.34 2.90 3.48
CA TRP A 197 -20.72 3.21 3.07
C TRP A 197 -20.83 3.85 1.67
N VAL A 198 -19.71 4.24 1.04
CA VAL A 198 -19.66 4.81 -0.32
C VAL A 198 -19.27 3.76 -1.36
N SER A 199 -18.26 2.94 -1.08
CA SER A 199 -17.63 2.04 -2.06
C SER A 199 -17.50 0.58 -1.61
N GLY A 200 -17.78 0.27 -0.35
CA GLY A 200 -17.40 -1.00 0.27
C GLY A 200 -15.95 -1.05 0.76
N ALA A 201 -15.12 -0.03 0.47
CA ALA A 201 -13.76 0.13 0.99
C ALA A 201 -12.84 -1.08 0.79
N ALA A 202 -12.70 -1.52 -0.47
CA ALA A 202 -11.85 -2.65 -0.82
C ALA A 202 -10.36 -2.31 -0.64
N PHE A 203 -9.93 -1.17 -1.17
CA PHE A 203 -8.54 -0.64 -1.13
C PHE A 203 -7.44 -1.64 -1.52
N ASN A 204 -7.82 -2.73 -2.17
CA ASN A 204 -7.00 -3.89 -2.41
C ASN A 204 -7.57 -4.69 -3.60
N PRO A 205 -6.81 -4.85 -4.70
CA PRO A 205 -7.27 -5.62 -5.86
C PRO A 205 -7.62 -7.08 -5.54
N ALA A 206 -6.94 -7.72 -4.59
CA ALA A 206 -7.24 -9.09 -4.19
C ALA A 206 -8.53 -9.20 -3.36
N VAL A 207 -8.85 -8.17 -2.56
CA VAL A 207 -10.16 -8.07 -1.87
C VAL A 207 -11.25 -7.86 -2.91
N ALA A 208 -11.11 -6.88 -3.81
CA ALA A 208 -12.09 -6.57 -4.84
C ALA A 208 -12.37 -7.77 -5.74
N LEU A 209 -11.32 -8.43 -6.26
CA LEU A 209 -11.45 -9.63 -7.09
C LEU A 209 -12.06 -10.79 -6.32
N GLY A 210 -11.63 -11.03 -5.08
CA GLY A 210 -12.15 -12.11 -4.25
C GLY A 210 -13.65 -11.98 -4.00
N LEU A 211 -14.09 -10.80 -3.54
CA LEU A 211 -15.51 -10.54 -3.28
C LEU A 211 -16.35 -10.63 -4.56
N ASP A 212 -15.89 -10.08 -5.69
CA ASP A 212 -16.59 -10.16 -6.99
C ASP A 212 -16.73 -11.62 -7.49
N CYS A 213 -15.72 -12.46 -7.28
CA CYS A 213 -15.83 -13.91 -7.54
C CYS A 213 -16.82 -14.60 -6.59
N GLY A 214 -16.96 -14.11 -5.36
CA GLY A 214 -17.96 -14.57 -4.38
C GLY A 214 -19.38 -14.05 -4.64
N SER A 215 -19.56 -13.07 -5.53
CA SER A 215 -20.82 -12.43 -5.92
C SER A 215 -21.53 -13.11 -7.10
N PHE A 216 -21.27 -14.40 -7.33
CA PHE A 216 -21.70 -15.16 -8.51
C PHE A 216 -23.23 -15.17 -8.79
N THR A 217 -24.07 -14.75 -7.84
CA THR A 217 -25.52 -14.61 -8.03
C THR A 217 -25.98 -13.17 -8.34
N THR A 218 -25.16 -12.15 -8.11
CA THR A 218 -25.52 -10.72 -8.23
C THR A 218 -24.83 -9.99 -9.38
N GLY A 219 -23.80 -10.60 -9.97
CA GLY A 219 -23.08 -10.08 -11.13
C GLY A 219 -21.59 -10.39 -11.05
N TRP A 220 -20.85 -10.08 -12.11
CA TRP A 220 -19.40 -10.28 -12.16
C TRP A 220 -18.72 -9.19 -12.99
N GLY A 221 -17.46 -8.90 -12.68
CA GLY A 221 -16.64 -7.92 -13.39
C GLY A 221 -16.65 -6.53 -12.75
N TRP A 222 -17.31 -6.38 -11.60
CA TRP A 222 -17.34 -5.12 -10.86
C TRP A 222 -15.98 -4.75 -10.27
N CYS A 223 -15.09 -5.73 -10.09
CA CYS A 223 -13.75 -5.48 -9.54
C CYS A 223 -12.86 -4.69 -10.50
N LEU A 224 -13.07 -4.77 -11.81
CA LEU A 224 -12.15 -4.19 -12.80
C LEU A 224 -11.96 -2.68 -12.64
N PRO A 225 -13.02 -1.86 -12.50
CA PRO A 225 -12.86 -0.44 -12.18
C PRO A 225 -12.08 -0.16 -10.88
N TYR A 226 -12.30 -0.97 -9.84
CA TYR A 226 -11.60 -0.86 -8.55
C TYR A 226 -10.10 -1.12 -8.73
N VAL A 227 -9.75 -2.23 -9.38
CA VAL A 227 -8.35 -2.60 -9.64
C VAL A 227 -7.61 -1.49 -10.39
N VAL A 228 -8.24 -0.91 -11.43
CA VAL A 228 -7.61 0.18 -12.21
C VAL A 228 -7.30 1.39 -11.32
N VAL A 229 -8.27 1.87 -10.54
CA VAL A 229 -8.04 3.07 -9.71
C VAL A 229 -7.10 2.81 -8.54
N GLN A 230 -7.10 1.60 -7.99
CA GLN A 230 -6.17 1.15 -6.95
C GLN A 230 -4.72 1.08 -7.48
N CYS A 231 -4.52 0.63 -8.73
CA CYS A 231 -3.23 0.68 -9.40
C CYS A 231 -2.76 2.11 -9.68
N ILE A 232 -3.67 3.00 -10.13
CA ILE A 232 -3.36 4.43 -10.29
C ILE A 232 -2.92 5.03 -8.95
N ALA A 233 -3.62 4.70 -7.87
CA ALA A 233 -3.29 5.15 -6.53
C ALA A 233 -1.89 4.69 -6.07
N ALA A 234 -1.51 3.43 -6.34
CA ALA A 234 -0.18 2.90 -6.06
C ALA A 234 0.93 3.67 -6.80
N VAL A 235 0.70 4.00 -8.08
CA VAL A 235 1.63 4.81 -8.88
C VAL A 235 1.78 6.21 -8.28
N LEU A 236 0.67 6.90 -7.99
CA LEU A 236 0.67 8.25 -7.41
C LEU A 236 1.36 8.29 -6.04
N ALA A 237 1.10 7.28 -5.20
CA ALA A 237 1.72 7.15 -3.88
C ALA A 237 3.24 6.98 -4.00
N THR A 238 3.70 6.20 -4.98
CA THR A 238 5.14 5.98 -5.21
C THR A 238 5.85 7.26 -5.66
N TYR A 239 5.26 8.01 -6.60
CA TYR A 239 5.82 9.30 -7.02
C TYR A 239 5.84 10.33 -5.87
N THR A 240 4.78 10.34 -5.06
CA THR A 240 4.71 11.22 -3.88
C THR A 240 5.76 10.84 -2.85
N PHE A 241 5.95 9.55 -2.58
CA PHE A 241 7.01 9.06 -1.71
C PHE A 241 8.40 9.52 -2.17
N GLY A 242 8.73 9.31 -3.45
CA GLY A 242 10.01 9.74 -4.01
C GLY A 242 10.22 11.25 -3.97
N TYR A 243 9.15 12.04 -4.18
CA TYR A 243 9.23 13.50 -4.08
C TYR A 243 9.46 13.97 -2.64
N LEU A 244 8.70 13.44 -1.68
CA LEU A 244 8.77 13.82 -0.27
C LEU A 244 10.05 13.35 0.42
N ARG A 245 10.60 12.22 -0.03
CA ARG A 245 11.76 11.56 0.59
C ARG A 245 12.80 11.18 -0.48
N PRO A 246 13.46 12.17 -1.11
CA PRO A 246 14.43 11.90 -2.17
C PRO A 246 15.57 10.98 -1.70
N GLY A 247 16.00 11.09 -0.44
CA GLY A 247 17.05 10.23 0.12
C GLY A 247 16.68 8.74 0.31
N GLU A 248 15.42 8.37 0.11
CA GLU A 248 14.95 6.97 0.15
C GLU A 248 14.94 6.31 -1.24
N VAL A 249 15.09 7.11 -2.31
CA VAL A 249 15.16 6.63 -3.69
C VAL A 249 16.57 6.12 -3.97
N GLU A 250 16.69 4.89 -4.47
CA GLU A 250 17.98 4.32 -4.81
C GLU A 250 18.73 5.14 -5.86
N GLY A 251 20.02 5.36 -5.64
CA GLY A 251 20.87 6.15 -6.53
C GLY A 251 20.64 7.67 -6.45
N SER A 252 19.76 8.17 -5.59
CA SER A 252 19.62 9.60 -5.33
C SER A 252 20.63 10.09 -4.30
N GLU A 253 21.22 11.27 -4.53
CA GLU A 253 22.01 11.95 -3.50
C GLU A 253 21.12 12.30 -2.30
N ALA A 254 21.71 12.32 -1.10
CA ALA A 254 21.01 12.72 0.12
C ALA A 254 20.63 14.21 0.04
N LEU A 255 19.44 14.48 -0.52
CA LEU A 255 18.84 15.80 -0.57
C LEU A 255 18.18 16.13 0.76
N GLU A 256 18.50 17.30 1.30
CA GLU A 256 17.79 17.85 2.45
C GLU A 256 16.33 18.15 2.08
N VAL A 257 15.43 17.95 3.04
CA VAL A 257 14.00 18.24 2.88
C VAL A 257 13.78 19.75 2.94
N ASP A 258 13.49 20.34 1.79
CA ASP A 258 13.21 21.76 1.63
C ASP A 258 11.76 22.14 1.98
N THR A 259 11.51 23.45 2.06
CA THR A 259 10.20 24.00 2.42
C THR A 259 9.05 23.54 1.51
N PRO A 260 9.19 23.49 0.16
CA PRO A 260 8.15 22.94 -0.71
C PRO A 260 7.70 21.52 -0.33
N ARG A 261 8.64 20.61 -0.05
CA ARG A 261 8.31 19.24 0.36
C ARG A 261 7.56 19.21 1.69
N LYS A 262 7.96 20.04 2.65
CA LYS A 262 7.25 20.19 3.93
C LYS A 262 5.81 20.65 3.71
N LEU A 263 5.60 21.66 2.86
CA LEU A 263 4.25 22.17 2.55
C LEU A 263 3.38 21.11 1.85
N VAL A 264 3.94 20.33 0.93
CA VAL A 264 3.22 19.23 0.27
C VAL A 264 2.83 18.15 1.28
N ALA A 265 3.74 17.78 2.19
CA ALA A 265 3.44 16.84 3.27
C ALA A 265 2.33 17.36 4.20
N GLU A 266 2.39 18.62 4.63
CA GLU A 266 1.34 19.24 5.45
C GLU A 266 -0.01 19.27 4.71
N ALA A 267 -0.02 19.59 3.42
CA ALA A 267 -1.22 19.62 2.59
C ALA A 267 -1.85 18.23 2.45
N ILE A 268 -1.05 17.19 2.20
CA ILE A 268 -1.53 15.80 2.09
C ILE A 268 -2.11 15.33 3.43
N GLY A 269 -1.40 15.53 4.54
CA GLY A 269 -1.87 15.13 5.87
C GLY A 269 -3.15 15.85 6.27
N THR A 270 -3.23 17.15 6.02
CA THR A 270 -4.44 17.95 6.27
C THR A 270 -5.60 17.48 5.40
N PHE A 271 -5.37 17.21 4.11
CA PHE A 271 -6.38 16.70 3.18
C PHE A 271 -6.99 15.39 3.66
N PHE A 272 -6.17 14.39 4.02
CA PHE A 272 -6.66 13.10 4.50
C PHE A 272 -7.40 13.19 5.83
N LEU A 273 -6.94 14.05 6.74
CA LEU A 273 -7.66 14.34 7.97
C LEU A 273 -9.06 14.91 7.68
N VAL A 274 -9.13 15.97 6.87
CA VAL A 274 -10.38 16.69 6.58
C VAL A 274 -11.37 15.83 5.80
N ILE A 275 -10.92 15.09 4.78
CA ILE A 275 -11.82 14.22 4.02
C ILE A 275 -12.34 13.05 4.87
N THR A 276 -11.51 12.48 5.74
CA THR A 276 -11.95 11.44 6.68
C THR A 276 -13.01 11.99 7.63
N ILE A 277 -12.80 13.18 8.21
CA ILE A 277 -13.80 13.84 9.05
C ILE A 277 -15.10 14.07 8.27
N GLY A 278 -15.01 14.65 7.07
CA GLY A 278 -16.17 14.97 6.24
C GLY A 278 -17.00 13.74 5.91
N LEU A 279 -16.37 12.65 5.50
CA LEU A 279 -17.05 11.41 5.15
C LEU A 279 -17.73 10.74 6.36
N ASN A 280 -17.08 10.72 7.54
CA ASN A 280 -17.70 10.19 8.76
C ASN A 280 -18.88 11.07 9.24
N VAL A 281 -18.78 12.40 9.08
CA VAL A 281 -19.88 13.32 9.43
C VAL A 281 -21.08 13.17 8.49
N LEU A 282 -20.83 12.95 7.19
CA LEU A 282 -21.87 12.80 6.18
C LEU A 282 -22.65 11.48 6.28
N GLU A 283 -22.04 10.42 6.81
CA GLU A 283 -22.74 9.15 7.09
C GLU A 283 -23.82 9.32 8.19
N GLY A 284 -23.64 10.28 9.10
CA GLY A 284 -24.60 10.63 10.14
C GLY A 284 -24.47 9.79 11.43
N PRO A 285 -25.48 9.82 12.32
CA PRO A 285 -25.42 9.24 13.67
C PRO A 285 -25.28 7.71 13.71
N MET A 286 -25.27 7.03 12.55
CA MET A 286 -25.08 5.59 12.43
C MET A 286 -23.61 5.16 12.51
N ASN A 287 -22.67 6.11 12.41
CA ASN A 287 -21.25 5.81 12.49
C ASN A 287 -20.75 5.78 13.95
N ALA A 288 -20.98 4.66 14.63
CA ALA A 288 -20.55 4.44 16.00
C ALA A 288 -19.02 4.51 16.21
N ALA A 289 -18.22 4.39 15.14
CA ALA A 289 -16.77 4.39 15.19
C ALA A 289 -16.12 5.64 14.56
N ALA A 290 -16.89 6.71 14.31
CA ALA A 290 -16.41 7.91 13.64
C ALA A 290 -15.18 8.53 14.34
N GLY A 291 -15.19 8.62 15.67
CA GLY A 291 -14.06 9.12 16.44
C GLY A 291 -12.80 8.27 16.27
N LEU A 292 -12.94 6.95 16.19
CA LEU A 292 -11.82 6.03 15.98
C LEU A 292 -11.27 6.12 14.55
N SER A 293 -12.14 6.29 13.54
CA SER A 293 -11.75 6.53 12.15
C SER A 293 -10.97 7.83 11.97
N ILE A 294 -11.45 8.94 12.55
CA ILE A 294 -10.79 10.24 12.49
C ILE A 294 -9.43 10.21 13.22
N ALA A 295 -9.38 9.58 14.40
CA ALA A 295 -8.14 9.41 15.15
C ALA A 295 -7.14 8.53 14.38
N ALA A 296 -7.61 7.46 13.72
CA ALA A 296 -6.79 6.61 12.88
C ALA A 296 -6.19 7.41 11.71
N ALA A 297 -6.98 8.21 10.99
CA ALA A 297 -6.47 9.03 9.89
C ALA A 297 -5.38 10.00 10.37
N LEU A 298 -5.61 10.71 11.47
CA LEU A 298 -4.59 11.60 12.05
C LEU A 298 -3.31 10.83 12.40
N MET A 299 -3.44 9.73 13.14
CA MET A 299 -2.32 8.93 13.61
C MET A 299 -1.45 8.40 12.45
N VAL A 300 -2.07 7.76 11.45
CA VAL A 300 -1.30 7.14 10.37
C VAL A 300 -0.64 8.18 9.46
N MET A 301 -1.28 9.35 9.26
CA MET A 301 -0.66 10.45 8.53
C MET A 301 0.50 11.09 9.31
N ILE A 302 0.42 11.15 10.65
CA ILE A 302 1.56 11.57 11.49
C ILE A 302 2.71 10.57 11.31
N TYR A 303 2.46 9.26 11.42
CA TYR A 303 3.52 8.27 11.21
C TYR A 303 4.17 8.35 9.82
N ALA A 304 3.38 8.62 8.78
CA ALA A 304 3.88 8.71 7.42
C ALA A 304 4.63 10.01 7.13
N LEU A 305 4.19 11.16 7.65
CA LEU A 305 4.66 12.48 7.18
C LEU A 305 5.38 13.33 8.24
N ALA A 306 5.32 12.97 9.53
CA ALA A 306 6.07 13.69 10.56
C ALA A 306 7.59 13.74 10.30
N PRO A 307 8.24 12.67 9.76
CA PRO A 307 9.65 12.75 9.40
C PRO A 307 9.98 13.78 8.31
N VAL A 308 8.98 14.24 7.54
CA VAL A 308 9.15 15.22 6.47
C VAL A 308 8.88 16.63 6.99
N SER A 309 7.70 16.87 7.59
CA SER A 309 7.22 18.21 7.93
C SER A 309 7.04 18.50 9.42
N GLY A 310 7.08 17.48 10.29
CA GLY A 310 6.65 17.56 11.69
C GLY A 310 5.17 17.26 11.92
N ALA A 311 4.38 17.10 10.85
CA ALA A 311 2.95 16.76 10.86
C ALA A 311 2.06 17.76 11.64
N HIS A 312 2.19 19.05 11.34
CA HIS A 312 1.39 20.11 11.92
C HIS A 312 0.08 20.35 11.14
N PHE A 313 -0.66 19.27 10.83
CA PHE A 313 -1.84 19.30 9.94
C PHE A 313 -3.00 20.17 10.43
N ASN A 314 -2.88 20.73 11.64
CA ASN A 314 -3.84 21.64 12.24
C ASN A 314 -3.16 22.99 12.49
N PRO A 315 -3.68 24.11 11.93
CA PRO A 315 -3.13 25.45 12.16
C PRO A 315 -2.98 25.81 13.65
N ALA A 316 -3.85 25.31 14.53
CA ALA A 316 -3.71 25.52 15.97
C ALA A 316 -2.49 24.81 16.56
N VAL A 317 -2.13 23.63 16.03
CA VAL A 317 -0.90 22.91 16.41
C VAL A 317 0.32 23.68 15.91
N THR A 318 0.31 24.16 14.67
CA THR A 318 1.37 25.01 14.11
C THR A 318 1.57 26.26 14.96
N LEU A 319 0.48 26.95 15.31
CA LEU A 319 0.51 28.14 16.18
C LEU A 319 1.09 27.81 17.55
N ALA A 320 0.69 26.69 18.17
CA ALA A 320 1.22 26.29 19.48
C ALA A 320 2.74 26.05 19.45
N ILE A 321 3.25 25.45 18.36
CA ILE A 321 4.68 25.17 18.19
C ILE A 321 5.46 26.45 17.86
N PHE A 322 4.87 27.35 17.08
CA PHE A 322 5.40 28.69 16.81
C PHE A 322 5.51 29.51 18.09
N VAL A 323 4.47 29.57 18.92
CA VAL A 323 4.49 30.27 20.22
C VAL A 323 5.55 29.70 21.17
N ARG A 324 5.88 28.41 21.03
CA ARG A 324 6.97 27.77 21.79
C ARG A 324 8.38 28.11 21.24
N GLY A 325 8.48 28.83 20.13
CA GLY A 325 9.76 29.16 19.48
C GLY A 325 10.41 27.95 18.80
N LYS A 326 9.63 26.91 18.45
CA LYS A 326 10.13 25.70 17.76
C LYS A 326 9.99 25.76 16.24
N ILE A 327 9.32 26.79 15.72
CA ILE A 327 9.24 27.15 14.31
C ILE A 327 9.70 28.60 14.22
N GLU A 328 10.68 28.89 13.37
CA GLU A 328 11.12 30.26 13.10
C GLU A 328 10.13 30.94 12.14
N ALA A 329 9.85 32.22 12.37
CA ALA A 329 9.14 33.02 11.37
C ALA A 329 10.04 33.17 10.14
N ALA A 330 9.56 32.72 8.99
CA ALA A 330 10.23 32.95 7.70
C ALA A 330 10.23 34.43 7.32
#